data_AF-A0A1H4A0I6-F1
#
_entry.id   AF-A0A1H4A0I6-F1
#
_cell.length_a   1.000
_cell.length_b   1.000
_cell.length_c   1.000
_cell.angle_alpha   90.00
_cell.angle_beta   90.00
_cell.angle_gamma   90.00
#
_symmetry.space_group_name_H-M   'P 1'
#
loop_
_entity.id
_entity.type
_entity.pdbx_description
1 polymer ?
#
loop_
_entity_poly.entity_id
_entity_poly.type
_entity_poly.pdbx_seq_one_letter_code
_entity_poly.pdbx_strand_id
1 'polypeptide(L)'
;MSTENGELRRRLGLKHAVKVRKNDRFSKSDRALLKDYNLDEKEVSKYCSSVDFECMNRCFHGIGIRNLHNGLEFFNDDEFVTPKTIGVSGLIVIVNTMSQPKRSCLMFMDFKDLLAYLTLRKHYPAVAMTRVPKKSDYIVLNEIENWQYLFARIGEYDTIYCFFPNTDFGGTLTKTIDSLHEGKTVDYSTLYPGCKSLTDYLQLQKGRI
;
A
#
# COMPACT_ATOMS: atom_id res chain seq x y z
N MET A 1 -11.11 25.20 5.75
CA MET A 1 -12.58 24.96 5.79
C MET A 1 -13.22 24.69 4.43
N SER A 2 -12.81 25.30 3.31
CA SER A 2 -13.39 25.05 1.97
C SER A 2 -12.85 23.79 1.25
N THR A 3 -11.59 23.45 1.48
CA THR A 3 -10.93 22.25 0.91
C THR A 3 -11.38 20.95 1.58
N GLU A 4 -11.50 20.96 2.90
CA GLU A 4 -11.88 19.80 3.73
C GLU A 4 -13.30 19.31 3.44
N ASN A 5 -14.26 20.22 3.26
CA ASN A 5 -15.63 19.88 2.84
C ASN A 5 -15.68 19.35 1.40
N GLY A 6 -14.78 19.80 0.53
CA GLY A 6 -14.65 19.30 -0.84
C GLY A 6 -14.09 17.87 -0.88
N GLU A 7 -13.05 17.59 -0.09
CA GLU A 7 -12.49 16.24 0.05
C GLU A 7 -13.45 15.27 0.74
N LEU A 8 -14.16 15.72 1.78
CA LEU A 8 -15.16 14.91 2.47
C LEU A 8 -16.33 14.55 1.55
N ARG A 9 -16.83 15.50 0.75
CA ARG A 9 -17.86 15.24 -0.28
C ARG A 9 -17.36 14.29 -1.37
N ARG A 10 -16.09 14.40 -1.80
CA ARG A 10 -15.48 13.44 -2.74
C ARG A 10 -15.36 12.05 -2.11
N ARG A 11 -14.87 11.91 -0.88
CA ARG A 11 -14.81 10.63 -0.14
C ARG A 11 -16.19 9.96 -0.04
N LEU A 12 -17.24 10.73 0.28
CA LEU A 12 -18.61 10.22 0.33
C LEU A 12 -19.15 9.79 -1.05
N GLY A 13 -18.73 10.46 -2.11
CA GLY A 13 -19.08 10.11 -3.49
C GLY A 13 -18.50 8.76 -3.94
N LEU A 14 -17.22 8.50 -3.62
CA LEU A 14 -16.49 7.31 -4.09
C LEU A 14 -17.02 5.98 -3.53
N LYS A 15 -17.83 6.00 -2.46
CA LYS A 15 -18.55 4.82 -1.97
C LYS A 15 -19.58 4.27 -2.96
N HIS A 16 -20.10 5.13 -3.84
CA HIS A 16 -21.15 4.81 -4.81
C HIS A 16 -20.60 4.61 -6.22
N ALA A 17 -19.30 4.32 -6.35
CA ALA A 17 -18.71 4.02 -7.65
C ALA A 17 -19.38 2.78 -8.27
N VAL A 18 -19.66 2.86 -9.56
CA VAL A 18 -20.30 1.81 -10.34
C VAL A 18 -19.42 1.43 -11.53
N LYS A 19 -19.75 0.30 -12.16
CA LYS A 19 -19.08 -0.20 -13.38
C LYS A 19 -17.55 -0.35 -13.24
N VAL A 20 -17.08 -0.76 -12.06
CA VAL A 20 -15.64 -1.03 -11.84
C VAL A 20 -15.20 -2.16 -12.78
N ARG A 21 -14.40 -1.82 -13.78
CA ARG A 21 -13.84 -2.75 -14.77
C ARG A 21 -12.35 -2.87 -14.56
N LYS A 22 -11.86 -4.11 -14.54
CA LYS A 22 -10.43 -4.42 -14.64
C LYS A 22 -10.07 -4.61 -16.10
N ASN A 23 -9.00 -3.98 -16.55
CA ASN A 23 -8.47 -4.12 -17.90
C ASN A 23 -7.35 -5.17 -17.92
N ASP A 24 -7.18 -5.84 -19.06
CA ASP A 24 -6.24 -6.96 -19.20
C ASP A 24 -4.76 -6.54 -19.11
N ARG A 25 -4.46 -5.29 -19.45
CA ARG A 25 -3.10 -4.74 -19.50
C ARG A 25 -3.08 -3.30 -19.00
N PHE A 26 -1.93 -2.88 -18.49
CA PHE A 26 -1.67 -1.48 -18.19
C PHE A 26 -1.70 -0.63 -19.46
N SER A 27 -2.39 0.50 -19.38
CA SER A 27 -2.49 1.49 -20.44
C SER A 27 -1.18 2.29 -20.60
N LYS A 28 -1.14 3.21 -21.58
CA LYS A 28 0.01 4.12 -21.72
C LYS A 28 0.13 5.08 -20.51
N SER A 29 -0.99 5.58 -20.00
CA SER A 29 -1.02 6.46 -18.82
C SER A 29 -0.62 5.71 -17.56
N ASP A 30 -1.06 4.45 -17.39
CA ASP A 30 -0.62 3.62 -16.26
C ASP A 30 0.90 3.45 -16.26
N ARG A 31 1.50 3.14 -17.42
CA ARG A 31 2.96 2.98 -17.54
C ARG A 31 3.73 4.29 -17.31
N ALA A 32 3.17 5.42 -17.74
CA ALA A 32 3.74 6.72 -17.45
C ALA A 32 3.75 6.96 -15.93
N LEU A 33 2.62 6.73 -15.26
CA LEU A 33 2.50 6.83 -13.81
C LEU A 33 3.49 5.90 -13.08
N LEU A 34 3.61 4.64 -13.50
CA LEU A 34 4.60 3.71 -12.94
C LEU A 34 6.04 4.24 -13.11
N LYS A 35 6.38 4.80 -14.27
CA LYS A 35 7.71 5.37 -14.54
C LYS A 35 7.99 6.62 -13.70
N ASP A 36 6.98 7.46 -13.49
CA ASP A 36 7.10 8.64 -12.63
C ASP A 36 7.43 8.21 -11.20
N TYR A 37 6.81 7.12 -10.73
CA TYR A 37 7.07 6.53 -9.42
C TYR A 37 8.26 5.54 -9.34
N ASN A 38 8.99 5.36 -10.44
CA ASN A 38 10.09 4.40 -10.54
C ASN A 38 9.67 2.97 -10.12
N LEU A 39 8.41 2.60 -10.35
CA LEU A 39 7.83 1.31 -10.01
C LEU A 39 8.05 0.29 -11.13
N ASP A 40 8.37 -0.94 -10.76
CA ASP A 40 8.55 -2.03 -11.72
C ASP A 40 7.20 -2.59 -12.18
N GLU A 41 6.88 -2.44 -13.48
CA GLU A 41 5.62 -2.89 -14.08
C GLU A 41 5.33 -4.37 -13.81
N LYS A 42 6.35 -5.24 -13.83
CA LYS A 42 6.15 -6.68 -13.61
C LYS A 42 5.77 -6.96 -12.15
N GLU A 43 6.43 -6.33 -11.18
CA GLU A 43 6.07 -6.48 -9.76
C GLU A 43 4.67 -5.93 -9.48
N VAL A 44 4.33 -4.76 -10.04
CA VAL A 44 3.00 -4.17 -9.86
C VAL A 44 1.90 -5.04 -10.47
N SER A 45 2.13 -5.61 -11.67
CA SER A 45 1.14 -6.44 -12.37
C SER A 45 0.74 -7.73 -11.63
N LYS A 46 1.52 -8.17 -10.64
CA LYS A 46 1.20 -9.35 -9.81
C LYS A 46 0.01 -9.11 -8.89
N TYR A 47 -0.21 -7.87 -8.47
CA TYR A 47 -1.17 -7.52 -7.42
C TYR A 47 -2.17 -6.45 -7.85
N CYS A 48 -1.74 -5.51 -8.68
CA CYS A 48 -2.56 -4.42 -9.17
C CYS A 48 -3.02 -4.67 -10.61
N SER A 49 -4.00 -3.89 -11.04
CA SER A 49 -4.48 -3.90 -12.41
C SER A 49 -4.86 -2.51 -12.86
N SER A 50 -4.86 -2.30 -14.17
CA SER A 50 -5.50 -1.13 -14.76
C SER A 50 -7.00 -1.23 -14.54
N VAL A 51 -7.62 -0.15 -14.10
CA VAL A 51 -9.02 -0.12 -13.69
C VAL A 51 -9.71 1.13 -14.22
N ASP A 52 -10.96 0.94 -14.63
CA ASP A 52 -11.89 2.01 -14.95
C ASP A 52 -13.09 1.94 -14.01
N PHE A 53 -13.60 3.08 -13.57
CA PHE A 53 -14.88 3.14 -12.86
C PHE A 53 -15.61 4.45 -13.13
N GLU A 54 -16.91 4.44 -12.88
CA GLU A 54 -17.75 5.63 -12.98
C GLU A 54 -18.21 6.07 -11.58
N CYS A 55 -18.07 7.35 -11.27
CA CYS A 55 -18.56 7.91 -10.02
C CYS A 55 -18.98 9.37 -10.23
N MET A 56 -20.16 9.75 -9.72
CA MET A 56 -20.70 11.11 -9.84
C MET A 56 -20.70 11.63 -11.30
N ASN A 57 -21.10 10.78 -12.25
CA ASN A 57 -21.11 11.05 -13.70
C ASN A 57 -19.71 11.38 -14.30
N ARG A 58 -18.64 10.98 -13.63
CA ARG A 58 -17.26 11.06 -14.14
C ARG A 58 -16.68 9.66 -14.29
N CYS A 59 -15.93 9.45 -15.36
CA CYS A 59 -15.13 8.26 -15.56
C CYS A 59 -13.73 8.48 -15.01
N PHE A 60 -13.23 7.51 -14.27
CA PHE A 60 -11.89 7.49 -13.70
C PHE A 60 -11.11 6.32 -14.28
N HIS A 61 -9.82 6.52 -14.50
CA HIS A 61 -8.88 5.52 -14.99
C HIS A 61 -7.61 5.55 -14.16
N GLY A 62 -7.01 4.40 -13.87
CA GLY A 62 -5.73 4.32 -13.18
C GLY A 62 -5.39 2.93 -12.71
N ILE A 63 -4.58 2.83 -11.66
CA ILE A 63 -4.09 1.56 -11.12
C ILE A 63 -4.80 1.27 -9.82
N GLY A 64 -5.23 0.03 -9.61
CA GLY A 64 -5.78 -0.36 -8.32
C GLY A 64 -5.64 -1.83 -7.95
N ILE A 65 -5.89 -2.08 -6.66
CA ILE A 65 -5.80 -3.37 -6.00
C ILE A 65 -7.03 -3.58 -5.12
N ARG A 66 -7.56 -4.81 -5.06
CA ARG A 66 -8.72 -5.11 -4.23
C ARG A 66 -8.32 -5.31 -2.76
N ASN A 67 -9.13 -4.76 -1.86
CA ASN A 67 -9.03 -5.02 -0.43
C ASN A 67 -9.90 -6.24 -0.03
N LEU A 68 -9.81 -6.65 1.25
CA LEU A 68 -10.54 -7.81 1.79
C LEU A 68 -12.06 -7.71 1.72
N HIS A 69 -12.61 -6.50 1.61
CA HIS A 69 -14.05 -6.27 1.51
C HIS A 69 -14.49 -6.00 0.06
N ASN A 70 -13.68 -6.39 -0.92
CA ASN A 70 -13.89 -6.18 -2.35
C ASN A 70 -13.94 -4.71 -2.80
N GLY A 71 -13.65 -3.76 -1.92
CA GLY A 71 -13.35 -2.39 -2.32
C GLY A 71 -12.04 -2.34 -3.11
N LEU A 72 -11.84 -1.21 -3.78
CA LEU A 72 -10.70 -0.98 -4.65
C LEU A 72 -9.86 0.17 -4.08
N GLU A 73 -8.61 -0.13 -3.74
CA GLU A 73 -7.63 0.92 -3.47
C GLU A 73 -7.08 1.40 -4.81
N PHE A 74 -7.30 2.68 -5.11
CA PHE A 74 -7.08 3.29 -6.40
C PHE A 74 -6.03 4.39 -6.32
N PHE A 75 -5.19 4.47 -7.35
CA PHE A 75 -4.14 5.46 -7.46
C PHE A 75 -4.03 5.99 -8.90
N ASN A 76 -4.20 7.32 -9.01
CA ASN A 76 -3.84 8.15 -10.15
C ASN A 76 -3.68 9.59 -9.65
N ASP A 77 -2.48 10.16 -9.77
CA ASP A 77 -2.19 11.51 -9.24
C ASP A 77 -2.90 12.64 -9.96
N ASP A 78 -3.29 12.44 -11.22
CA ASP A 78 -4.07 13.43 -11.97
C ASP A 78 -5.47 13.60 -11.34
N GLU A 79 -5.96 12.58 -10.62
CA GLU A 79 -7.27 12.57 -9.98
C GLU A 79 -7.19 12.81 -8.47
N PHE A 80 -6.22 12.19 -7.79
CA PHE A 80 -6.05 12.26 -6.34
C PHE A 80 -4.58 12.30 -5.93
N VAL A 81 -4.22 13.26 -5.09
CA VAL A 81 -2.85 13.42 -4.53
C VAL A 81 -2.38 12.19 -3.73
N THR A 82 -3.32 11.45 -3.15
CA THR A 82 -3.04 10.21 -2.41
C THR A 82 -3.98 9.10 -2.86
N PRO A 83 -3.57 7.82 -2.74
CA PRO A 83 -4.46 6.69 -2.99
C PRO A 83 -5.80 6.84 -2.27
N LYS A 84 -6.87 6.39 -2.93
CA LYS A 84 -8.24 6.44 -2.40
C LYS A 84 -8.90 5.07 -2.45
N THR A 85 -9.59 4.75 -1.37
CA THR A 85 -10.52 3.63 -1.34
C THR A 85 -11.79 3.98 -2.12
N ILE A 86 -12.15 3.10 -3.05
CA ILE A 86 -13.37 3.13 -3.85
C ILE A 86 -14.27 1.99 -3.38
N GLY A 87 -15.52 2.29 -3.05
CA GLY A 87 -16.45 1.32 -2.46
C GLY A 87 -16.20 1.09 -0.96
N VAL A 88 -16.06 -0.18 -0.56
CA VAL A 88 -15.97 -0.58 0.86
C VAL A 88 -14.52 -0.60 1.33
N SER A 89 -14.19 0.10 2.42
CA SER A 89 -12.83 0.12 2.99
C SER A 89 -12.45 -1.21 3.63
N GLY A 90 -11.18 -1.57 3.54
CA GLY A 90 -10.62 -2.77 4.14
C GLY A 90 -9.10 -2.85 3.98
N LEU A 91 -8.50 -3.81 4.68
CA LEU A 91 -7.07 -4.13 4.51
C LEU A 91 -6.82 -4.75 3.13
N ILE A 92 -5.65 -4.51 2.56
CA ILE A 92 -5.11 -5.44 1.55
C ILE A 92 -4.36 -6.52 2.30
N VAL A 93 -4.64 -7.78 2.00
CA VAL A 93 -3.86 -8.91 2.52
C VAL A 93 -3.45 -9.85 1.41
N ILE A 94 -2.14 -10.05 1.27
CA ILE A 94 -1.53 -10.96 0.32
C ILE A 94 -0.84 -12.06 1.11
N VAL A 95 -1.33 -13.30 0.96
CA VAL A 95 -0.86 -14.43 1.74
C VAL A 95 0.22 -15.19 0.99
N ASN A 96 1.41 -15.28 1.59
CA ASN A 96 2.59 -15.97 1.06
C ASN A 96 3.12 -17.07 2.00
N THR A 97 2.57 -17.18 3.23
CA THR A 97 3.11 -18.01 4.31
C THR A 97 2.18 -19.12 4.83
N MET A 98 1.07 -19.45 4.13
CA MET A 98 0.06 -20.43 4.60
C MET A 98 0.62 -21.75 5.14
N SER A 99 1.75 -22.22 4.62
CA SER A 99 2.35 -23.51 4.99
C SER A 99 3.60 -23.38 5.88
N GLN A 100 3.86 -22.19 6.46
CA GLN A 100 5.03 -21.95 7.30
C GLN A 100 4.71 -22.25 8.77
N PRO A 101 5.65 -22.88 9.51
CA PRO A 101 5.46 -23.16 10.94
C PRO A 101 5.48 -21.90 11.80
N LYS A 102 6.15 -20.84 11.32
CA LYS A 102 6.09 -19.49 11.88
C LYS A 102 5.59 -18.54 10.81
N ARG A 103 4.56 -17.77 11.12
CA ARG A 103 3.97 -16.80 10.20
C ARG A 103 4.54 -15.42 10.49
N SER A 104 4.83 -14.69 9.43
CA SER A 104 5.21 -13.28 9.54
C SER A 104 4.54 -12.45 8.46
N CYS A 105 4.31 -11.17 8.77
CA CYS A 105 3.82 -10.22 7.79
C CYS A 105 4.70 -8.97 7.72
N LEU A 106 4.77 -8.38 6.52
CA LEU A 106 5.25 -7.01 6.32
C LEU A 106 4.04 -6.09 6.28
N MET A 107 4.11 -4.99 7.05
CA MET A 107 3.01 -4.05 7.21
C MET A 107 3.34 -2.70 6.59
N PHE A 108 2.37 -2.16 5.84
CA PHE A 108 2.47 -0.87 5.16
C PHE A 108 1.26 0.00 5.47
N MET A 109 1.45 1.32 5.48
CA MET A 109 0.35 2.28 5.63
C MET A 109 -0.48 2.35 4.35
N ASP A 110 0.17 2.48 3.21
CA ASP A 110 -0.47 2.54 1.90
C ASP A 110 0.10 1.49 0.93
N PHE A 111 -0.63 1.23 -0.16
CA PHE A 111 -0.22 0.20 -1.10
C PHE A 111 0.89 0.68 -2.04
N LYS A 112 1.14 1.98 -2.19
CA LYS A 112 2.25 2.49 -2.99
C LYS A 112 3.59 2.10 -2.35
N ASP A 113 3.68 2.17 -1.03
CA ASP A 113 4.86 1.73 -0.27
C ASP A 113 5.09 0.21 -0.38
N LEU A 114 4.01 -0.59 -0.45
CA LEU A 114 4.13 -2.01 -0.79
C LEU A 114 4.73 -2.20 -2.20
N LEU A 115 4.25 -1.46 -3.21
CA LEU A 115 4.78 -1.55 -4.57
C LEU A 115 6.23 -1.06 -4.66
N ALA A 116 6.56 -0.01 -3.91
CA ALA A 116 7.92 0.51 -3.81
C ALA A 116 8.85 -0.53 -3.17
N TYR A 117 8.44 -1.16 -2.07
CA TYR A 117 9.16 -2.27 -1.45
C TYR A 117 9.44 -3.41 -2.42
N LEU A 118 8.43 -3.85 -3.19
CA LEU A 118 8.59 -4.94 -4.16
C LEU A 118 9.60 -4.58 -5.26
N THR A 119 9.54 -3.35 -5.74
CA THR A 119 10.48 -2.82 -6.75
C THR A 119 11.90 -2.73 -6.20
N LEU A 120 12.06 -2.15 -5.01
CA LEU A 120 13.32 -2.06 -4.28
C LEU A 120 13.93 -3.45 -4.11
N ARG A 121 13.15 -4.41 -3.61
CA ARG A 121 13.61 -5.78 -3.35
C ARG A 121 14.12 -6.48 -4.60
N LYS A 122 13.57 -6.16 -5.77
CA LYS A 122 13.99 -6.73 -7.05
C LYS A 122 15.29 -6.12 -7.59
N HIS A 123 15.40 -4.79 -7.56
CA HIS A 123 16.44 -4.08 -8.31
C HIS A 123 17.58 -3.52 -7.45
N TYR A 124 17.30 -3.24 -6.18
CA TYR A 124 18.25 -2.57 -5.30
C TYR A 124 18.44 -3.35 -4.01
N PRO A 125 18.80 -4.64 -4.03
CA PRO A 125 18.98 -5.42 -2.81
C PRO A 125 20.18 -4.91 -2.01
N ALA A 126 20.00 -3.80 -1.30
CA ALA A 126 20.94 -3.31 -0.32
C ALA A 126 21.03 -4.35 0.81
N VAL A 127 22.15 -4.32 1.55
CA VAL A 127 22.37 -5.17 2.74
C VAL A 127 21.18 -5.10 3.70
N ALA A 128 20.51 -3.95 3.78
CA ALA A 128 19.37 -3.73 4.65
C ALA A 128 18.10 -4.52 4.23
N MET A 129 17.83 -4.67 2.92
CA MET A 129 16.74 -5.52 2.43
C MET A 129 17.03 -7.02 2.54
N THR A 130 18.30 -7.43 2.68
CA THR A 130 18.64 -8.84 2.94
C THR A 130 18.18 -9.33 4.31
N ARG A 131 17.94 -8.41 5.25
CA ARG A 131 17.45 -8.73 6.61
C ARG A 131 15.93 -8.94 6.66
N VAL A 132 15.20 -8.51 5.63
CA VAL A 132 13.75 -8.73 5.54
C VAL A 132 13.49 -10.19 5.15
N PRO A 133 12.58 -10.90 5.85
CA PRO A 133 12.32 -12.30 5.52
C PRO A 133 11.86 -12.51 4.10
N LYS A 134 12.37 -13.57 3.46
CA LYS A 134 12.07 -13.88 2.06
C LYS A 134 10.60 -14.27 1.84
N LYS A 135 9.96 -14.87 2.85
CA LYS A 135 8.56 -15.29 2.82
C LYS A 135 7.83 -14.64 3.99
N SER A 136 7.00 -13.65 3.68
CA SER A 136 6.09 -12.98 4.61
C SER A 136 4.81 -12.65 3.87
N ASP A 137 3.68 -12.69 4.56
CA ASP A 137 2.45 -12.10 4.06
C ASP A 137 2.62 -10.58 3.97
N TYR A 138 1.81 -9.92 3.14
CA TYR A 138 1.77 -8.46 3.10
C TYR A 138 0.43 -7.98 3.61
N ILE A 139 0.45 -7.01 4.51
CA ILE A 139 -0.73 -6.33 5.01
C ILE A 139 -0.57 -4.84 4.73
N VAL A 140 -1.57 -4.26 4.09
CA VAL A 140 -1.66 -2.81 3.89
C VAL A 140 -2.91 -2.31 4.59
N LEU A 141 -2.74 -1.28 5.41
CA LEU A 141 -3.83 -0.70 6.17
C LEU A 141 -4.76 0.17 5.31
N ASN A 142 -4.19 1.00 4.43
CA ASN A 142 -4.79 2.06 3.60
C ASN A 142 -5.46 3.20 4.39
N GLU A 143 -6.36 2.88 5.31
CA GLU A 143 -7.13 3.83 6.10
C GLU A 143 -7.05 3.46 7.60
N ILE A 144 -6.92 4.45 8.48
CA ILE A 144 -6.78 4.24 9.93
C ILE A 144 -8.00 3.53 10.50
N GLU A 145 -9.18 3.78 9.93
CA GLU A 145 -10.45 3.16 10.29
C GLU A 145 -10.41 1.62 10.15
N ASN A 146 -9.46 1.07 9.37
CA ASN A 146 -9.27 -0.37 9.25
C ASN A 146 -8.56 -1.02 10.46
N TRP A 147 -8.20 -0.23 11.49
CA TRP A 147 -7.56 -0.73 12.71
C TRP A 147 -8.33 -1.88 13.38
N GLN A 148 -9.65 -1.80 13.35
CA GLN A 148 -10.53 -2.82 13.93
C GLN A 148 -10.38 -4.19 13.25
N TYR A 149 -10.15 -4.21 11.93
CA TYR A 149 -9.90 -5.45 11.19
C TYR A 149 -8.46 -5.92 11.35
N LEU A 150 -7.53 -4.96 11.51
CA LEU A 150 -6.12 -5.25 11.70
C LEU A 150 -5.90 -6.05 12.98
N PHE A 151 -6.53 -5.65 14.09
CA PHE A 151 -6.36 -6.32 15.38
C PHE A 151 -6.67 -7.82 15.32
N ALA A 152 -7.79 -8.19 14.69
CA ALA A 152 -8.17 -9.59 14.50
C ALA A 152 -7.17 -10.37 13.64
N ARG A 153 -6.47 -9.70 12.72
CA ARG A 153 -5.53 -10.33 11.79
C ARG A 153 -4.13 -10.48 12.35
N ILE A 154 -3.62 -9.48 13.08
CA ILE A 154 -2.24 -9.49 13.56
C ILE A 154 -1.96 -10.60 14.57
N GLY A 155 -2.98 -11.06 15.30
CA GLY A 155 -2.86 -12.21 16.21
C GLY A 155 -2.46 -13.53 15.53
N GLU A 156 -2.56 -13.63 14.20
CA GLU A 156 -2.15 -14.82 13.45
C GLU A 156 -0.64 -14.90 13.16
N TYR A 157 0.11 -13.83 13.44
CA TYR A 157 1.53 -13.72 13.10
C TYR A 157 2.42 -13.83 14.32
N ASP A 158 3.58 -14.44 14.16
CA ASP A 158 4.63 -14.52 15.19
C ASP A 158 5.51 -13.27 15.20
N THR A 159 5.62 -12.59 14.06
CA THR A 159 6.44 -11.38 13.91
C THR A 159 5.84 -10.45 12.86
N ILE A 160 5.78 -9.17 13.21
CA ILE A 160 5.25 -8.12 12.35
C ILE A 160 6.37 -7.14 12.01
N TYR A 161 6.67 -7.03 10.72
CA TYR A 161 7.71 -6.14 10.24
C TYR A 161 7.06 -4.85 9.71
N CYS A 162 7.26 -3.75 10.42
CA CYS A 162 6.58 -2.47 10.16
C CYS A 162 7.40 -1.58 9.21
N PHE A 163 6.81 -1.22 8.07
CA PHE A 163 7.35 -0.29 7.07
C PHE A 163 6.46 0.97 6.99
N PHE A 164 6.19 1.59 8.14
CA PHE A 164 5.35 2.79 8.21
C PHE A 164 6.12 4.07 7.89
N PRO A 165 5.42 5.16 7.53
CA PRO A 165 6.07 6.42 7.23
C PRO A 165 7.03 6.88 8.34
N ASN A 166 8.22 7.33 7.97
CA ASN A 166 9.23 7.84 8.90
C ASN A 166 8.85 9.25 9.37
N THR A 167 7.82 9.29 10.19
CA THR A 167 7.12 10.47 10.71
C THR A 167 6.63 10.15 12.13
N ASP A 168 6.29 11.16 12.92
CA ASP A 168 5.73 10.95 14.26
C ASP A 168 4.47 10.07 14.24
N PHE A 169 3.64 10.22 13.20
CA PHE A 169 2.45 9.41 13.00
C PHE A 169 2.81 7.93 12.80
N GLY A 170 3.71 7.64 11.84
CA GLY A 170 4.16 6.27 11.57
C GLY A 170 4.97 5.64 12.69
N GLY A 171 5.64 6.44 13.53
CA GLY A 171 6.25 5.97 14.78
C GLY A 171 5.21 5.61 15.85
N THR A 172 4.11 6.38 15.94
CA THR A 172 3.01 6.16 16.89
C THR A 172 2.21 4.90 16.57
N LEU A 173 1.68 4.78 15.35
CA LEU A 173 2.27 3.79 14.47
C LEU A 173 2.60 2.39 14.96
N THR A 174 3.86 2.08 14.66
CA THR A 174 4.62 0.93 15.11
C THR A 174 4.45 0.68 16.60
N LYS A 175 4.56 1.71 17.46
CA LYS A 175 4.43 1.53 18.93
C LYS A 175 3.07 1.02 19.36
N THR A 176 2.01 1.48 18.69
CA THR A 176 0.63 1.03 18.96
C THR A 176 0.48 -0.45 18.59
N ILE A 177 0.97 -0.85 17.41
CA ILE A 177 0.95 -2.26 17.01
C ILE A 177 1.81 -3.12 17.94
N ASP A 178 2.98 -2.62 18.34
CA ASP A 178 3.89 -3.33 19.25
C ASP A 178 3.24 -3.59 20.61
N SER A 179 2.56 -2.58 21.16
CA SER A 179 1.79 -2.73 22.40
C SER A 179 0.63 -3.71 22.26
N LEU A 180 -0.05 -3.74 21.11
CA LEU A 180 -1.16 -4.65 20.85
C LEU A 180 -0.70 -6.09 20.55
N HIS A 181 0.55 -6.25 20.12
CA HIS A 181 1.13 -7.51 19.69
C HIS A 181 2.32 -7.95 20.56
N GLU A 182 2.31 -7.54 21.84
CA GLU A 182 3.21 -8.04 22.89
C GLU A 182 4.71 -7.93 22.55
N GLY A 183 5.14 -6.85 21.91
CA GLY A 183 6.57 -6.63 21.61
C GLY A 183 7.11 -7.43 20.42
N LYS A 184 6.24 -8.07 19.62
CA LYS A 184 6.64 -8.90 18.48
C LYS A 184 6.76 -8.11 17.16
N THR A 185 6.87 -6.78 17.24
CA THR A 185 7.09 -5.96 16.05
C THR A 185 8.57 -5.68 15.81
N VAL A 186 8.93 -5.44 14.56
CA VAL A 186 10.26 -5.00 14.15
C VAL A 186 10.10 -3.77 13.28
N ASP A 187 10.65 -2.66 13.74
CA ASP A 187 10.60 -1.38 13.03
C ASP A 187 11.66 -1.32 11.91
N TYR A 188 11.19 -1.21 10.66
CA TYR A 188 12.03 -1.04 9.47
C TYR A 188 12.01 0.39 8.91
N SER A 189 11.44 1.37 9.61
CA SER A 189 11.51 2.79 9.18
C SER A 189 12.95 3.30 9.04
N THR A 190 13.88 2.70 9.78
CA THR A 190 15.32 2.99 9.69
C THR A 190 15.97 2.55 8.37
N LEU A 191 15.30 1.73 7.54
CA LEU A 191 15.82 1.29 6.24
C LEU A 191 15.85 2.40 5.18
N TYR A 192 15.04 3.45 5.35
CA TYR A 192 14.93 4.56 4.43
C TYR A 192 15.22 5.89 5.17
N PRO A 193 16.45 6.07 5.67
CA PRO A 193 16.80 7.24 6.47
C PRO A 193 16.69 8.52 5.65
N GLY A 194 16.10 9.56 6.25
CA GLY A 194 15.89 10.86 5.60
C GLY A 194 14.74 10.88 4.59
N CYS A 195 14.08 9.75 4.32
CA CYS A 195 12.88 9.66 3.48
C CYS A 195 11.65 9.47 4.35
N LYS A 196 10.53 10.10 3.98
CA LYS A 196 9.26 9.93 4.72
C LYS A 196 8.61 8.59 4.43
N SER A 197 8.84 8.02 3.25
CA SER A 197 8.21 6.78 2.78
C SER A 197 9.17 5.90 1.97
N LEU A 198 8.79 4.65 1.73
CA LEU A 198 9.53 3.77 0.80
C LEU A 198 9.43 4.28 -0.64
N THR A 199 8.30 4.88 -0.98
CA THR A 199 8.08 5.53 -2.27
C THR A 199 9.11 6.64 -2.51
N ASP A 200 9.34 7.52 -1.53
CA ASP A 200 10.37 8.57 -1.61
C ASP A 200 11.78 7.97 -1.72
N TYR A 201 12.04 6.91 -0.95
CA TYR A 201 13.34 6.25 -0.96
C TYR A 201 13.66 5.59 -2.31
N LEU A 202 12.67 4.96 -2.94
CA LEU A 202 12.79 4.39 -4.28
C LEU A 202 13.06 5.46 -5.34
N GLN A 203 12.50 6.67 -5.19
CA GLN A 203 12.81 7.79 -6.09
C GLN A 203 14.28 8.17 -6.04
N LEU A 204 14.91 8.17 -4.86
CA LEU A 204 16.34 8.47 -4.74
C LEU A 204 17.25 7.41 -5.40
N GLN A 205 16.73 6.21 -5.69
CA GLN A 205 17.50 5.18 -6.40
C GLN A 205 17.40 5.32 -7.93
N LYS A 206 16.52 6.18 -8.44
CA LYS A 206 16.37 6.44 -9.87
C LYS A 206 17.69 6.99 -10.42
N GLY A 207 18.27 6.27 -11.38
CA GLY A 207 19.56 6.63 -12.00
C GLY A 207 20.81 6.14 -11.27
N ARG A 208 20.70 5.36 -10.19
CA ARG A 208 21.85 4.71 -9.50
C ARG A 208 22.18 3.31 -10.05
N ILE A 209 21.96 3.09 -11.35
CA ILE A 209 22.26 1.83 -12.04
C ILE A 209 23.69 1.91 -12.60
#